data_AF-A0A2N8S671-F1
#
_entry.id   AF-A0A2N8S671-F1
#
_cell.length_a   1.000
_cell.length_b   1.000
_cell.length_c   1.000
_cell.angle_alpha   90.00
_cell.angle_beta   90.00
_cell.angle_gamma   90.00
#
_symmetry.space_group_name_H-M   'P 1'
#
loop_
_entity.id
_entity.type
_entity.pdbx_description
1 polymer ?
#
loop_
_entity_poly.entity_id
_entity_poly.type
_entity_poly.pdbx_seq_one_letter_code
_entity_poly.pdbx_strand_id
1 'polypeptide(L)'
;MAGVAKAWCRSQPPLASGVLAGRYDEGIPAGTRLTTEGFSWLEEFVFENKRDERIAAAKQLKAIANDLGATRAQLALAWVLQNQAVTSVLVGASSVAQLQENLGALELVPRVDAAVLQKMHKIFEHH
;
A
#
# COMPACT_ATOMS: atom_id res chain seq x y z
N MET A 1 13.83 -3.78 15.35
CA MET A 1 13.87 -4.09 13.91
C MET A 1 12.49 -4.05 13.26
N ALA A 2 11.39 -4.55 13.86
CA ALA A 2 10.01 -4.35 13.36
C ALA A 2 9.47 -2.88 13.38
N GLY A 3 10.31 -1.87 13.57
CA GLY A 3 9.90 -0.49 13.87
C GLY A 3 9.49 0.33 12.64
N VAL A 4 10.29 0.29 11.58
CA VAL A 4 10.16 1.15 10.38
C VAL A 4 8.97 0.72 9.51
N ALA A 5 8.87 -0.58 9.19
CA ALA A 5 7.72 -1.08 8.43
C ALA A 5 6.38 -0.94 9.21
N LYS A 6 6.41 -1.07 10.55
CA LYS A 6 5.25 -0.75 11.39
C LYS A 6 4.98 0.76 11.48
N ALA A 7 5.98 1.62 11.29
CA ALA A 7 5.79 3.07 11.24
C ALA A 7 5.12 3.46 9.92
N TRP A 8 5.57 2.92 8.78
CA TRP A 8 4.95 3.10 7.47
C TRP A 8 3.48 2.66 7.45
N CYS A 9 3.19 1.49 8.01
CA CYS A 9 1.82 0.98 8.18
C CYS A 9 0.95 1.82 9.15
N ARG A 10 1.55 2.61 10.04
CA ARG A 10 0.84 3.41 11.06
C ARG A 10 0.68 4.88 10.69
N SER A 11 1.62 5.48 9.96
CA SER A 11 1.63 6.91 9.63
C SER A 11 0.95 7.25 8.31
N GLN A 12 0.72 6.26 7.45
CA GLN A 12 0.13 6.46 6.13
C GLN A 12 -1.26 5.81 6.03
N PRO A 13 -2.17 6.35 5.18
CA PRO A 13 -3.39 5.64 4.81
C PRO A 13 -3.08 4.22 4.32
N PRO A 14 -4.02 3.24 4.38
CA PRO A 14 -3.74 1.81 4.18
C PRO A 14 -3.06 1.44 2.85
N LEU A 15 -3.21 2.29 1.84
CA LEU A 15 -2.60 2.15 0.52
C LEU A 15 -1.62 3.29 0.17
N ALA A 16 -1.25 4.14 1.14
CA ALA A 16 -0.49 5.38 0.95
C ALA A 16 -1.04 6.20 -0.23
N SER A 17 -2.35 6.49 -0.20
CA SER A 17 -3.07 7.19 -1.28
C SER A 17 -2.96 6.53 -2.68
N GLY A 18 -2.76 5.21 -2.73
CA GLY A 18 -2.70 4.42 -3.96
C GLY A 18 -1.29 4.04 -4.41
N VAL A 19 -0.24 4.50 -3.73
CA VAL A 19 1.16 4.12 -4.02
C VAL A 19 1.34 2.61 -3.88
N LEU A 20 0.89 2.02 -2.78
CA LEU A 20 1.05 0.57 -2.54
C LEU A 20 0.24 -0.30 -3.50
N ALA A 21 -0.83 0.26 -4.08
CA ALA A 21 -1.62 -0.41 -5.12
C ALA A 21 -1.00 -0.28 -6.53
N GLY A 22 0.07 0.51 -6.68
CA GLY A 22 0.75 0.73 -7.96
C GLY A 22 0.08 1.73 -8.88
N ARG A 23 -0.78 2.60 -8.35
CA ARG A 23 -1.51 3.62 -9.13
C ARG A 23 -0.58 4.60 -9.87
N TYR A 24 0.66 4.73 -9.41
CA TYR A 24 1.63 5.71 -9.91
C TYR A 24 2.85 5.07 -10.59
N ASP A 25 2.77 3.79 -10.96
CA ASP A 25 3.91 3.06 -11.56
C ASP A 25 4.40 3.64 -12.89
N GLU A 26 3.48 4.26 -13.64
CA GLU A 26 3.70 4.85 -14.97
C GLU A 26 3.63 6.38 -14.94
N GLY A 27 3.83 6.98 -13.77
CA GLY A 27 3.65 8.41 -13.54
C GLY A 27 2.34 8.73 -12.82
N ILE A 28 1.99 10.02 -12.70
CA ILE A 28 0.75 10.46 -12.07
C ILE A 28 -0.33 10.57 -13.14
N PRO A 29 -1.38 9.72 -13.13
CA PRO A 29 -2.47 9.87 -14.07
C PRO A 29 -3.25 11.16 -13.79
N ALA A 30 -3.74 11.81 -14.85
CA ALA A 30 -4.67 12.93 -14.75
C ALA A 30 -6.00 12.47 -14.09
N GLY A 31 -6.66 13.39 -13.37
CA GLY A 31 -7.92 13.09 -12.67
C GLY A 31 -7.76 12.22 -11.42
N THR A 32 -6.53 11.99 -10.96
CA THR A 32 -6.28 11.37 -9.65
C THR A 32 -6.36 12.41 -8.53
N ARG A 33 -6.47 11.91 -7.29
CA ARG A 33 -6.52 12.76 -6.08
C ARG A 33 -5.30 13.68 -5.95
N LEU A 34 -4.12 13.24 -6.45
CA LEU A 34 -2.90 14.05 -6.46
C LEU A 34 -2.98 15.22 -7.46
N THR A 35 -3.75 15.06 -8.53
CA THR A 35 -3.93 16.09 -9.58
C THR A 35 -5.18 16.96 -9.35
N THR A 36 -5.96 16.70 -8.29
CA THR A 36 -7.16 17.48 -7.98
C THR A 36 -6.76 18.83 -7.36
N GLU A 37 -7.38 19.91 -7.84
CA GLU A 37 -7.17 21.25 -7.30
C GLU A 37 -7.46 21.28 -5.78
N GLY A 38 -6.58 21.92 -5.00
CA GLY A 38 -6.64 21.93 -3.54
C GLY A 38 -5.98 20.73 -2.83
N PHE A 39 -5.46 19.74 -3.57
CA PHE A 39 -4.77 18.57 -3.01
C PHE A 39 -3.25 18.54 -3.28
N SER A 40 -2.64 19.65 -3.68
CA SER A 40 -1.18 19.73 -3.91
C SER A 40 -0.35 19.31 -2.69
N TRP A 41 -0.85 19.57 -1.48
CA TRP A 41 -0.22 19.12 -0.22
C TRP A 41 -0.13 17.59 -0.08
N LEU A 42 -1.01 16.84 -0.77
CA LEU A 42 -1.07 15.39 -0.67
C LEU A 42 0.14 14.72 -1.31
N GLU A 43 0.69 15.31 -2.37
CA GLU A 43 1.91 14.84 -3.00
C GLU A 43 3.09 14.87 -2.02
N GLU A 44 3.30 16.02 -1.37
CA GLU A 44 4.34 16.19 -0.36
C GLU A 44 4.12 15.24 0.81
N PHE A 45 2.89 15.10 1.30
CA PHE A 45 2.55 14.20 2.40
C PHE A 45 2.82 12.71 2.08
N VAL A 46 2.55 12.28 0.85
CA VAL A 46 2.68 10.88 0.44
C VAL A 46 4.12 10.53 0.10
N PHE A 47 4.83 11.44 -0.58
CA PHE A 47 6.15 11.14 -1.13
C PHE A 47 7.31 11.72 -0.33
N GLU A 48 7.12 12.80 0.43
CA GLU A 48 8.17 13.46 1.23
C GLU A 48 9.46 13.71 0.43
N ASN A 49 9.33 14.21 -0.80
CA ASN A 49 10.43 14.38 -1.78
C ASN A 49 11.16 13.09 -2.20
N LYS A 50 10.66 11.90 -1.84
CA LYS A 50 11.23 10.58 -2.18
C LYS A 50 10.33 9.78 -3.12
N ARG A 51 9.71 10.46 -4.09
CA ARG A 51 8.72 9.87 -5.01
C ARG A 51 9.21 8.59 -5.67
N ASP A 52 10.34 8.67 -6.37
CA ASP A 52 10.85 7.57 -7.19
C ASP A 52 11.29 6.38 -6.32
N GLU A 53 11.91 6.66 -5.18
CA GLU A 53 12.30 5.64 -4.19
C GLU A 53 11.08 4.89 -3.65
N ARG A 54 10.03 5.61 -3.24
CA ARG A 54 8.81 5.02 -2.69
C ARG A 54 8.03 4.22 -3.73
N ILE A 55 7.98 4.69 -4.98
CA ILE A 55 7.37 3.94 -6.09
C ILE A 55 8.21 2.69 -6.40
N ALA A 56 9.54 2.79 -6.44
CA ALA A 56 10.42 1.66 -6.68
C ALA A 56 10.28 0.59 -5.58
N ALA A 57 10.19 0.99 -4.32
CA ALA A 57 9.90 0.08 -3.20
C ALA A 57 8.52 -0.57 -3.35
N ALA A 58 7.47 0.21 -3.62
CA ALA A 58 6.11 -0.30 -3.79
C ALA A 58 5.98 -1.27 -4.99
N LYS A 59 6.76 -1.08 -6.06
CA LYS A 59 6.81 -2.00 -7.21
C LYS A 59 7.29 -3.40 -6.81
N GLN A 60 8.18 -3.53 -5.82
CA GLN A 60 8.67 -4.83 -5.36
C GLN A 60 7.56 -5.69 -4.72
N LEU A 61 6.47 -5.08 -4.24
CA LEU A 61 5.30 -5.82 -3.74
C LEU A 61 4.62 -6.65 -4.82
N LYS A 62 4.79 -6.31 -6.11
CA LYS A 62 4.16 -7.03 -7.22
C LYS A 62 4.57 -8.50 -7.24
N ALA A 63 5.86 -8.79 -7.04
CA ALA A 63 6.36 -10.17 -7.03
C ALA A 63 5.75 -10.98 -5.88
N ILE A 64 5.70 -10.40 -4.68
CA ILE A 64 5.13 -11.06 -3.49
C ILE A 64 3.63 -11.31 -3.67
N ALA A 65 2.90 -10.33 -4.21
CA ALA A 65 1.47 -10.47 -4.45
C ALA A 65 1.18 -11.56 -5.50
N ASN A 66 1.98 -11.60 -6.57
CA ASN A 66 1.88 -12.63 -7.61
C ASN A 66 2.15 -14.04 -7.06
N ASP A 67 3.17 -14.21 -6.20
CA ASP A 67 3.46 -15.50 -5.53
C ASP A 67 2.26 -16.00 -4.72
N LEU A 68 1.43 -15.08 -4.21
CA LEU A 68 0.22 -15.38 -3.46
C LEU A 68 -1.05 -15.42 -4.34
N GLY A 69 -0.94 -15.20 -5.64
CA GLY A 69 -2.10 -15.14 -6.55
C GLY A 69 -3.05 -13.99 -6.22
N ALA A 70 -2.53 -12.88 -5.70
CA ALA A 70 -3.30 -11.73 -5.26
C ALA A 70 -2.83 -10.44 -5.94
N THR A 71 -3.64 -9.38 -5.83
CA THR A 71 -3.21 -8.04 -6.27
C THR A 71 -2.33 -7.37 -5.21
N ARG A 72 -1.56 -6.37 -5.63
CA ARG A 72 -0.77 -5.55 -4.69
C ARG A 72 -1.65 -4.83 -3.67
N ALA A 73 -2.81 -4.34 -4.10
CA ALA A 73 -3.77 -3.69 -3.21
C ALA A 73 -4.25 -4.67 -2.12
N GLN A 74 -4.58 -5.90 -2.51
CA GLN A 74 -4.96 -6.95 -1.58
C GLN A 74 -3.83 -7.28 -0.59
N LEU A 75 -2.59 -7.43 -1.07
CA LEU A 75 -1.42 -7.67 -0.21
C LEU A 75 -1.20 -6.53 0.78
N ALA A 76 -1.26 -5.28 0.32
CA ALA A 76 -1.06 -4.11 1.17
C ALA A 76 -2.14 -4.00 2.25
N LEU A 77 -3.41 -4.21 1.89
CA LEU A 77 -4.51 -4.19 2.86
C LEU A 77 -4.43 -5.35 3.86
N ALA A 78 -4.12 -6.56 3.39
CA ALA A 78 -3.92 -7.72 4.26
C ALA A 78 -2.75 -7.51 5.23
N TRP A 79 -1.69 -6.86 4.78
CA TRP A 79 -0.55 -6.49 5.62
C TRP A 79 -0.94 -5.51 6.73
N VAL A 80 -1.74 -4.48 6.42
CA VAL A 80 -2.25 -3.54 7.43
C VAL A 80 -3.16 -4.25 8.44
N LEU A 81 -4.01 -5.17 7.99
CA LEU A 81 -4.91 -5.95 8.84
C LEU A 81 -4.18 -6.94 9.77
N GLN A 82 -2.97 -7.39 9.42
CA GLN A 82 -2.15 -8.24 10.30
C GLN A 82 -1.54 -7.48 11.50
N ASN A 83 -1.63 -6.15 11.50
CA ASN A 83 -1.16 -5.36 12.62
C ASN A 83 -2.20 -5.36 13.75
N GLN A 84 -1.91 -6.06 14.85
CA GLN A 84 -2.80 -6.13 16.03
C GLN A 84 -3.14 -4.75 16.64
N ALA A 85 -2.37 -3.70 16.36
CA ALA A 85 -2.69 -2.33 16.79
C ALA A 85 -3.77 -1.65 15.93
N VAL A 86 -4.15 -2.25 14.81
CA VAL A 86 -5.16 -1.74 13.88
C VAL A 86 -6.47 -2.48 14.13
N THR A 87 -7.49 -1.78 14.63
CA THR A 87 -8.81 -2.36 14.89
C THR A 87 -9.69 -2.43 13.64
N SER A 88 -9.49 -1.49 12.70
CA SER A 88 -10.25 -1.42 11.45
C SER A 88 -9.47 -0.66 10.38
N VAL A 89 -9.74 -0.98 9.12
CA VAL A 89 -9.11 -0.37 7.95
C VAL A 89 -10.17 0.33 7.12
N LEU A 90 -10.08 1.66 7.00
CA LEU A 90 -10.96 2.45 6.14
C LEU A 90 -10.44 2.44 4.70
N VAL A 91 -11.16 1.76 3.82
CA VAL A 91 -10.83 1.69 2.39
C VAL A 91 -11.57 2.77 1.60
N GLY A 92 -10.82 3.58 0.85
CA GLY A 92 -11.38 4.47 -0.16
C GLY A 92 -11.41 3.78 -1.52
N ALA A 93 -12.57 3.79 -2.19
CA ALA A 93 -12.73 3.25 -3.54
C ALA A 93 -13.46 4.25 -4.43
N SER A 94 -12.99 4.43 -5.66
CA SER A 94 -13.63 5.28 -6.67
C SER A 94 -14.56 4.51 -7.61
N SER A 95 -14.64 3.18 -7.47
CA SER A 95 -15.54 2.31 -8.23
C SER A 95 -15.88 1.04 -7.43
N VAL A 96 -16.98 0.38 -7.82
CA VAL A 96 -17.39 -0.91 -7.22
C VAL A 96 -16.34 -1.99 -7.45
N ALA A 97 -15.73 -2.04 -8.64
CA ALA A 97 -14.68 -2.99 -8.95
C ALA A 97 -13.46 -2.83 -8.01
N GLN A 98 -13.05 -1.59 -7.72
CA GLN A 98 -11.96 -1.33 -6.77
C GLN A 98 -12.34 -1.76 -5.36
N LEU A 99 -13.59 -1.54 -4.95
CA LEU A 99 -14.08 -2.00 -3.65
C LEU A 99 -14.04 -3.53 -3.56
N GLN A 100 -14.51 -4.24 -4.58
CA GLN A 100 -14.46 -5.71 -4.64
C GLN A 100 -13.03 -6.24 -4.61
N GLU A 101 -12.12 -5.62 -5.37
CA GLU A 101 -10.69 -5.97 -5.32
C GLU A 101 -10.13 -5.83 -3.89
N ASN A 102 -10.41 -4.70 -3.23
CA ASN A 102 -9.97 -4.42 -1.87
C ASN A 102 -10.53 -5.44 -0.86
N LEU A 103 -11.79 -5.86 -1.01
CA LEU A 103 -12.40 -6.85 -0.12
C LEU A 103 -11.74 -8.23 -0.22
N GLY A 104 -11.17 -8.58 -1.38
CA GLY A 104 -10.38 -9.80 -1.55
C GLY A 104 -9.14 -9.87 -0.64
N ALA A 105 -8.73 -8.75 -0.03
CA ALA A 105 -7.67 -8.74 0.98
C ALA A 105 -8.01 -9.61 2.20
N LEU A 106 -9.29 -9.76 2.55
CA LEU A 106 -9.73 -10.54 3.72
C LEU A 106 -9.37 -12.02 3.59
N GLU A 107 -9.47 -12.58 2.38
CA GLU A 107 -9.08 -13.96 2.08
C GLU A 107 -7.55 -14.15 2.14
N LEU A 108 -6.80 -13.05 1.96
CA LEU A 108 -5.35 -13.05 1.94
C LEU A 108 -4.75 -12.93 3.35
N VAL A 109 -5.43 -12.29 4.31
CA VAL A 109 -4.98 -12.14 5.70
C VAL A 109 -4.38 -13.42 6.30
N PRO A 110 -5.07 -14.59 6.28
CA PRO A 110 -4.51 -15.81 6.86
C PRO A 110 -3.29 -16.37 6.10
N ARG A 111 -3.04 -15.91 4.87
CA ARG A 111 -1.93 -16.34 4.00
C ARG A 111 -0.72 -15.41 4.09
N VAL A 112 -0.86 -14.23 4.69
CA VAL A 112 0.25 -13.30 4.97
C VAL A 112 0.95 -13.74 6.24
N ASP A 113 1.77 -14.78 6.14
CA ASP A 113 2.51 -15.35 7.27
C ASP A 113 3.78 -14.55 7.63
N ALA A 114 4.52 -15.03 8.64
CA ALA A 114 5.75 -14.39 9.08
C ALA A 114 6.81 -14.28 7.95
N ALA A 115 6.86 -15.23 7.02
CA ALA A 115 7.83 -15.20 5.92
C ALA A 115 7.46 -14.12 4.89
N VAL A 116 6.17 -13.99 4.55
CA VAL A 116 5.67 -12.90 3.69
C VAL A 116 5.93 -11.54 4.35
N LEU A 117 5.61 -11.41 5.64
CA LEU A 117 5.86 -10.17 6.39
C LEU A 117 7.35 -9.79 6.42
N GLN A 118 8.25 -10.78 6.54
CA GLN A 118 9.69 -10.55 6.47
C GLN A 118 10.14 -10.06 5.09
N LYS A 119 9.59 -10.63 4.00
CA LYS A 119 9.86 -10.13 2.63
C LYS A 119 9.42 -8.67 2.49
N MET A 120 8.22 -8.33 2.96
CA MET A 120 7.71 -6.95 2.93
C MET A 120 8.54 -6.01 3.81
N HIS A 121 8.99 -6.47 4.97
CA HIS A 121 9.82 -5.68 5.88
C HIS A 121 11.12 -5.24 5.22
N LYS A 122 11.80 -6.16 4.52
CA LYS A 122 13.06 -5.87 3.82
C LYS A 122 12.90 -4.81 2.73
N ILE A 123 11.73 -4.72 2.09
CA ILE A 123 11.46 -3.70 1.07
C ILE A 123 11.42 -2.31 1.70
N PHE A 124 10.84 -2.16 2.90
CA PHE A 124 10.59 -0.87 3.55
C PHE A 124 11.55 -0.56 4.71
N GLU A 125 12.65 -1.30 4.86
CA GLU A 125 13.61 -1.09 5.95
C GLU A 125 14.36 0.25 5.83
N HIS A 126 14.49 0.77 4.59
CA HIS A 126 15.29 1.94 4.27
C HIS A 126 14.46 3.17 3.82
N HIS A 127 13.13 3.11 3.89
CA HIS A 127 12.21 4.15 3.37
C HIS A 127 11.26 4.69 4.45
#